data_AF-A0A9P4LJ65-F1
#
_entry.id   AF-A0A9P4LJ65-F1
#
_cell.length_a   1.000
_cell.length_b   1.000
_cell.length_c   1.000
_cell.angle_alpha   90.00
_cell.angle_beta   90.00
_cell.angle_gamma   90.00
#
_symmetry.space_group_name_H-M   'P 1'
#
loop_
_entity.id
_entity.type
_entity.pdbx_description
1 polymer ?
#
loop_
_entity_poly.entity_id
_entity_poly.type
_entity_poly.pdbx_seq_one_letter_code
_entity_poly.pdbx_strand_id
1 'polypeptide(L)'
;MADWDNRNQHETSIRAKVRGAIEFLEAKKIPYFKQDVFDHFAVSHRQEWAMISKASEDRRHHRAEGEEHCGRPCLISNWHLKEMDRTIKEDGFEREEKDDREKVLKRVHAWAAIGHKFKSDLTFYEIKSNTNSKMTQPVYIDQIFEPVVKPWLERGDDFVLEEDGDSGYGLGKSNVVRKWKQDNKLEHHFNCHSSPDFAPIENCWQPPKQYVKKFPHWDENNTRELALEGWEKVTQKLINERVETMPQRLKDCIGMEGQMTGW
;
A
#
# COMPACT_ATOMS: atom_id res chain seq x y z
N MET A 1 -25.67 6.77 20.88
CA MET A 1 -26.70 6.43 19.87
C MET A 1 -26.15 6.86 18.54
N ALA A 2 -25.57 5.92 17.78
CA ALA A 2 -24.92 6.20 16.51
C ALA A 2 -25.95 6.13 15.38
N ASP A 3 -25.89 7.15 14.53
CA ASP A 3 -26.74 7.45 13.39
C ASP A 3 -26.58 6.39 12.28
N TRP A 4 -27.68 5.78 11.85
CA TRP A 4 -27.73 4.57 11.02
C TRP A 4 -28.24 4.84 9.59
N ASP A 5 -28.05 6.04 9.06
CA ASP A 5 -28.68 6.43 7.80
C ASP A 5 -27.75 7.15 6.81
N ASN A 6 -26.70 6.45 6.39
CA ASN A 6 -25.97 6.85 5.18
C ASN A 6 -25.72 5.64 4.27
N ARG A 7 -26.81 5.06 3.75
CA ARG A 7 -26.75 4.20 2.57
C ARG A 7 -26.84 5.10 1.34
N ASN A 8 -25.70 5.36 0.70
CA ASN A 8 -25.62 6.02 -0.60
C ASN A 8 -26.51 5.28 -1.61
N GLN A 9 -27.72 5.80 -1.83
CA GLN A 9 -28.62 5.31 -2.87
C GLN A 9 -27.99 5.65 -4.21
N HIS A 10 -27.54 4.64 -4.96
CA HIS A 10 -27.14 4.83 -6.35
C HIS A 10 -28.38 5.21 -7.17
N GLU A 11 -28.48 6.49 -7.51
CA GLU A 11 -29.61 7.00 -8.28
C GLU A 11 -29.58 6.43 -9.70
N THR A 12 -30.55 5.57 -10.00
CA THR A 12 -30.68 4.95 -11.34
C THR A 12 -31.00 6.05 -12.35
N SER A 13 -30.27 6.08 -13.47
CA SER A 13 -30.49 7.09 -14.51
C SER A 13 -31.96 7.11 -14.98
N ILE A 14 -32.52 8.31 -15.19
CA ILE A 14 -33.91 8.52 -15.63
C ILE A 14 -34.23 7.68 -16.88
N ARG A 15 -33.25 7.53 -17.80
CA ARG A 15 -33.37 6.68 -19.01
C ARG A 15 -33.67 5.21 -18.68
N ALA A 16 -33.00 4.65 -17.67
CA ALA A 16 -33.21 3.27 -17.26
C ALA A 16 -34.60 3.08 -16.63
N LYS A 17 -35.08 4.07 -15.85
CA LYS A 17 -36.42 4.05 -15.24
C LYS A 17 -37.52 4.08 -16.31
N VAL A 18 -37.40 4.97 -17.30
CA VAL A 18 -38.34 5.08 -18.43
C VAL A 18 -38.39 3.79 -19.26
N ARG A 19 -37.23 3.21 -19.59
CA ARG A 19 -37.17 1.94 -20.36
C ARG A 19 -37.79 0.78 -19.58
N GLY A 20 -37.46 0.64 -18.29
CA GLY A 20 -38.03 -0.41 -17.45
C GLY A 20 -39.55 -0.31 -17.30
N ALA A 21 -40.09 0.91 -17.18
CA ALA A 21 -41.54 1.13 -17.11
C ALA A 21 -42.24 0.71 -18.41
N ILE A 22 -41.66 1.04 -19.56
CA ILE A 22 -42.18 0.65 -20.87
C ILE A 22 -42.13 -0.87 -21.07
N GLU A 23 -40.98 -1.51 -20.79
CA GLU A 23 -40.82 -2.96 -20.90
C GLU A 23 -41.81 -3.71 -20.00
N PHE A 24 -42.07 -3.18 -18.79
CA PHE A 24 -43.05 -3.74 -17.87
C PHE A 24 -44.49 -3.65 -18.41
N LEU A 25 -44.90 -2.48 -18.92
CA LEU A 25 -46.24 -2.27 -19.48
C LEU A 25 -46.49 -3.15 -20.72
N GLU A 26 -45.47 -3.29 -21.57
CA GLU A 26 -45.50 -4.18 -22.74
C GLU A 26 -45.59 -5.66 -22.33
N ALA A 27 -44.79 -6.10 -21.34
CA ALA A 27 -44.83 -7.46 -20.83
C ALA A 27 -46.17 -7.83 -20.20
N LYS A 28 -46.82 -6.87 -19.53
CA LYS A 28 -48.16 -7.03 -18.93
C LYS A 28 -49.31 -6.84 -19.93
N LYS A 29 -49.01 -6.49 -21.18
CA LYS A 29 -49.98 -6.19 -22.25
C LYS A 29 -51.01 -5.13 -21.82
N ILE A 30 -50.56 -4.16 -21.03
CA ILE A 30 -51.40 -3.04 -20.62
C ILE A 30 -51.29 -1.97 -21.72
N PRO A 31 -52.41 -1.52 -22.32
CA PRO A 31 -52.36 -0.44 -23.29
C PRO A 31 -51.91 0.85 -22.61
N TYR A 32 -50.92 1.52 -23.19
CA TYR A 32 -50.34 2.75 -22.62
C TYR A 32 -49.95 3.71 -23.76
N PHE A 33 -49.93 5.01 -23.46
CA PHE A 33 -49.32 6.01 -24.34
C PHE A 33 -47.91 6.34 -23.83
N LYS A 34 -46.94 6.40 -24.74
CA LYS A 34 -45.54 6.70 -24.39
C LYS A 34 -45.39 8.10 -23.77
N GLN A 35 -46.25 9.04 -24.16
CA GLN A 35 -46.27 10.39 -23.60
C GLN A 35 -46.55 10.39 -22.09
N ASP A 36 -47.52 9.60 -21.64
CA ASP A 36 -47.88 9.51 -20.22
C ASP A 36 -46.71 9.01 -19.36
N VAL A 37 -45.88 8.13 -19.92
CA VAL A 37 -44.67 7.63 -19.25
C VAL A 37 -43.58 8.72 -19.21
N PHE A 38 -43.40 9.48 -20.29
CA PHE A 38 -42.44 10.58 -20.30
C PHE A 38 -42.82 11.72 -19.34
N ASP A 39 -44.09 12.07 -19.31
CA ASP A 39 -44.63 13.10 -18.41
C ASP A 39 -44.47 12.68 -16.94
N HIS A 40 -44.71 11.40 -16.62
CA HIS A 40 -44.53 10.86 -15.27
C HIS A 40 -43.08 10.99 -14.77
N PHE A 41 -42.10 10.80 -15.64
CA PHE A 41 -40.68 10.94 -15.31
C PHE A 41 -40.10 12.35 -15.63
N ALA A 42 -40.96 13.32 -15.93
CA ALA A 42 -40.60 14.70 -16.27
C ALA A 42 -39.53 14.83 -17.38
N VAL A 43 -39.61 13.97 -18.40
CA VAL A 43 -38.68 13.99 -19.53
C VAL A 43 -39.07 15.10 -20.50
N SER A 44 -38.10 15.93 -20.92
CA SER A 44 -38.37 16.99 -21.88
C SER A 44 -38.69 16.44 -23.27
N HIS A 45 -39.63 17.07 -23.98
CA HIS A 45 -40.08 16.66 -25.33
C HIS A 45 -38.96 16.53 -26.38
N ARG A 46 -37.83 17.22 -26.18
CA ARG A 46 -36.65 17.11 -27.06
C ARG A 46 -35.85 15.81 -26.84
N GLN A 47 -36.02 15.14 -25.71
CA GLN A 47 -35.25 13.97 -25.29
C GLN A 47 -36.05 12.66 -25.30
N GLU A 48 -37.38 12.74 -25.32
CA GLU A 48 -38.33 11.61 -25.32
C GLU A 48 -37.93 10.48 -26.26
N TRP A 49 -37.85 10.77 -27.56
CA TRP A 49 -37.55 9.78 -28.59
C TRP A 49 -36.09 9.29 -28.54
N ALA A 50 -35.15 10.09 -28.04
CA ALA A 50 -33.76 9.69 -27.86
C ALA A 50 -33.61 8.62 -26.76
N MET A 51 -34.46 8.65 -25.72
CA MET A 51 -34.43 7.66 -24.64
C MET A 51 -34.84 6.26 -25.10
N ILE A 52 -35.82 6.17 -26.02
CA ILE A 52 -36.35 4.91 -26.57
C ILE A 52 -35.63 4.46 -27.86
N SER A 53 -35.01 5.38 -28.61
CA SER A 53 -34.32 5.01 -29.86
C SER A 53 -33.24 3.93 -29.62
N LYS A 54 -33.24 2.90 -30.47
CA LYS A 54 -32.21 1.84 -30.50
C LYS A 54 -30.85 2.38 -30.96
N ALA A 55 -30.80 3.59 -31.52
CA ALA A 55 -29.60 4.25 -32.02
C ALA A 55 -28.94 5.10 -30.94
N SER A 56 -28.51 4.45 -29.87
CA SER A 56 -27.38 4.92 -29.09
C SER A 56 -26.50 3.69 -28.99
N GLU A 57 -25.70 3.46 -30.02
CA GLU A 57 -24.60 2.52 -29.92
C GLU A 57 -23.87 2.81 -28.62
N ASP A 58 -23.79 1.78 -27.79
CA ASP A 58 -23.08 1.85 -26.55
C ASP A 58 -21.63 2.17 -26.88
N ARG A 59 -21.21 3.40 -26.59
CA ARG A 59 -19.81 3.83 -26.75
C ARG A 59 -18.90 3.19 -25.69
N ARG A 60 -19.42 2.31 -24.83
CA ARG A 60 -18.61 1.49 -23.95
C ARG A 60 -17.91 0.41 -24.79
N HIS A 61 -16.59 0.35 -24.66
CA HIS A 61 -15.66 -0.57 -25.34
C HIS A 61 -15.89 -2.07 -25.05
N HIS A 62 -17.02 -2.46 -24.46
CA HIS A 62 -17.31 -3.83 -24.09
C HIS A 62 -18.63 -4.28 -24.71
N ARG A 63 -18.60 -4.56 -26.01
CA ARG A 63 -19.60 -5.40 -26.67
C ARG A 63 -19.14 -6.85 -26.52
N ALA A 64 -19.95 -7.69 -25.86
CA ALA A 64 -19.67 -9.12 -25.72
C ALA A 64 -20.00 -9.94 -27.00
N GLU A 65 -20.58 -9.30 -28.01
CA GLU A 65 -21.00 -9.95 -29.26
C GLU A 65 -20.41 -9.26 -30.49
N GLY A 66 -19.09 -9.30 -30.60
CA GLY A 66 -18.35 -9.04 -31.84
C GLY A 66 -17.13 -9.96 -31.86
N GLU A 67 -16.79 -10.52 -33.02
CA GLU A 67 -15.54 -11.27 -33.16
C GLU A 67 -14.36 -10.33 -32.86
N GLU A 68 -13.54 -10.70 -31.88
CA GLU A 68 -12.33 -9.95 -31.51
C GLU A 68 -11.34 -9.97 -32.69
N HIS A 69 -11.19 -8.84 -33.37
CA HIS A 69 -10.23 -8.69 -34.48
C HIS A 69 -8.79 -8.39 -34.03
N CYS A 70 -8.54 -8.31 -32.72
CA CYS A 70 -7.18 -8.17 -32.18
C CYS A 70 -6.57 -9.56 -32.02
N GLY A 71 -5.95 -10.06 -33.09
CA GLY A 71 -5.24 -11.36 -33.13
C GLY A 71 -4.01 -11.43 -32.22
N ARG A 72 -4.21 -11.39 -30.90
CA ARG A 72 -3.20 -11.76 -29.92
C ARG A 72 -3.64 -13.09 -29.29
N PRO A 73 -2.90 -14.19 -29.49
CA PRO A 73 -3.29 -15.47 -28.92
C PRO A 73 -3.40 -15.36 -27.41
N CYS A 74 -4.51 -15.86 -26.84
CA CYS A 74 -4.69 -15.94 -25.40
C CYS A 74 -3.53 -16.72 -24.79
N LEU A 75 -2.69 -16.02 -24.01
CA LEU A 75 -1.61 -16.62 -23.21
C LEU A 75 -2.15 -17.47 -22.05
N ILE A 76 -3.47 -17.41 -21.81
CA ILE A 76 -4.17 -18.09 -20.74
C ILE A 76 -4.91 -19.28 -21.35
N SER A 77 -4.60 -20.48 -20.88
CA SER A 77 -5.25 -21.71 -21.33
C SER A 77 -6.68 -21.84 -20.78
N ASN A 78 -7.52 -22.64 -21.44
CA ASN A 78 -8.86 -22.96 -20.94
C ASN A 78 -8.86 -23.59 -19.53
N TRP A 79 -7.75 -24.21 -19.13
CA TRP A 79 -7.59 -24.72 -17.78
C TRP A 79 -7.43 -23.59 -16.76
N HIS A 80 -6.58 -22.59 -17.04
CA HIS A 80 -6.45 -21.41 -16.19
C HIS A 80 -7.76 -20.63 -16.05
N LEU A 81 -8.56 -20.53 -17.11
CA LEU A 81 -9.87 -19.86 -17.05
C LEU A 81 -10.85 -20.61 -16.14
N LYS A 82 -10.86 -21.93 -16.18
CA LYS A 82 -11.69 -22.76 -15.30
C LYS A 82 -11.23 -22.73 -13.85
N GLU A 83 -9.91 -22.66 -13.64
CA GLU A 83 -9.34 -22.56 -12.29
C GLU A 83 -9.67 -21.20 -11.68
N MET A 84 -9.54 -20.11 -12.44
CA MET A 84 -9.96 -18.77 -12.00
C MET A 84 -11.47 -18.71 -11.70
N ASP A 85 -12.32 -19.30 -12.56
CA ASP A 85 -13.77 -19.35 -12.32
C ASP A 85 -14.11 -20.22 -11.10
N ARG A 86 -13.36 -21.29 -10.85
CA ARG A 86 -13.49 -22.12 -9.65
C ARG A 86 -13.10 -21.34 -8.40
N THR A 87 -11.95 -20.67 -8.40
CA THR A 87 -11.50 -19.80 -7.29
C THR A 87 -12.51 -18.68 -7.01
N ILE A 88 -13.07 -18.04 -8.04
CA ILE A 88 -14.09 -16.99 -7.86
C ILE A 88 -15.37 -17.55 -7.22
N LYS A 89 -15.75 -18.80 -7.52
CA LYS A 89 -16.95 -19.46 -6.99
C LYS A 89 -16.76 -20.09 -5.61
N GLU A 90 -15.56 -20.62 -5.34
CA GLU A 90 -15.23 -21.31 -4.08
C GLU A 90 -14.75 -20.33 -3.01
N ASP A 91 -13.87 -19.38 -3.37
CA ASP A 91 -13.24 -18.46 -2.41
C ASP A 91 -13.93 -17.09 -2.37
N GLY A 92 -14.75 -16.76 -3.37
CA GLY A 92 -15.37 -15.44 -3.51
C GLY A 92 -14.36 -14.33 -3.80
N PHE A 93 -14.83 -13.17 -4.28
CA PHE A 93 -14.01 -11.96 -4.34
C PHE A 93 -14.17 -11.20 -3.02
N GLU A 94 -13.85 -11.84 -1.90
CA GLU A 94 -13.73 -11.10 -0.66
C GLU A 94 -12.44 -10.28 -0.76
N ARG A 95 -12.61 -9.01 -1.18
CA ARG A 95 -11.70 -7.95 -0.76
C ARG A 95 -11.62 -8.12 0.74
N GLU A 96 -10.46 -8.52 1.27
CA GLU A 96 -10.19 -8.37 2.70
C GLU A 96 -10.65 -6.95 3.04
N GLU A 97 -11.81 -6.83 3.70
CA GLU A 97 -12.23 -5.57 4.25
C GLU A 97 -11.11 -5.26 5.23
N LYS A 98 -10.24 -4.32 4.85
CA LYS A 98 -9.15 -3.85 5.69
C LYS A 98 -9.74 -3.66 7.06
N ASP A 99 -9.35 -4.54 7.99
CA ASP A 99 -9.91 -4.62 9.32
C ASP A 99 -10.02 -3.19 9.87
N ASP A 100 -11.24 -2.67 10.00
CA ASP A 100 -11.44 -1.26 10.35
C ASP A 100 -10.81 -0.94 11.72
N ARG A 101 -10.45 -1.97 12.51
CA ARG A 101 -9.62 -1.86 13.72
C ARG A 101 -8.23 -1.29 13.43
N GLU A 102 -7.59 -1.61 12.30
CA GLU A 102 -6.27 -1.07 11.94
C GLU A 102 -6.28 0.46 11.76
N LYS A 103 -7.40 1.05 11.34
CA LYS A 103 -7.53 2.51 11.18
C LYS A 103 -7.63 3.25 12.52
N VAL A 104 -8.00 2.56 13.59
CA VAL A 104 -8.19 3.12 14.93
C VAL A 104 -6.92 2.96 15.80
N LEU A 105 -6.02 2.03 15.43
CA LEU A 105 -4.79 1.80 16.17
C LEU A 105 -3.75 2.89 15.90
N LYS A 106 -3.38 3.62 16.95
CA LYS A 106 -2.25 4.55 16.89
C LYS A 106 -0.94 3.76 16.76
N ARG A 107 -0.23 3.97 15.67
CA ARG A 107 1.08 3.33 15.41
C ARG A 107 2.20 4.20 15.95
N VAL A 108 3.19 3.56 16.57
CA VAL A 108 4.43 4.19 17.02
C VAL A 108 5.51 3.88 15.99
N HIS A 109 6.24 4.91 15.57
CA HIS A 109 7.30 4.79 14.58
C HIS A 109 8.65 5.02 15.24
N ALA A 110 9.60 4.14 14.92
CA ALA A 110 10.95 4.18 15.45
C ALA A 110 11.97 4.00 14.34
N TRP A 111 13.14 4.60 14.55
CA TRP A 111 14.30 4.52 13.69
C TRP A 111 15.51 4.10 14.53
N ALA A 112 16.34 3.25 13.96
CA ALA A 112 17.62 2.86 14.54
C ALA A 112 18.59 2.52 13.41
N ALA A 113 19.88 2.52 13.74
CA ALA A 113 20.96 2.07 12.89
C ALA A 113 21.82 1.03 13.64
N ILE A 114 22.33 0.07 12.89
CA ILE A 114 23.28 -0.92 13.39
C ILE A 114 24.48 -0.98 12.45
N GLY A 115 25.62 -1.38 13.00
CA GLY A 115 26.83 -1.63 12.23
C GLY A 115 27.74 -2.59 12.97
N HIS A 116 28.81 -3.02 12.32
CA HIS A 116 29.79 -3.85 12.99
C HIS A 116 30.46 -3.04 14.12
N LYS A 117 30.33 -3.50 15.37
CA LYS A 117 30.70 -2.77 16.60
C LYS A 117 29.94 -1.45 16.82
N PHE A 118 28.79 -1.28 16.18
CA PHE A 118 27.95 -0.10 16.34
C PHE A 118 26.48 -0.48 16.54
N LYS A 119 25.82 0.22 17.46
CA LYS A 119 24.39 0.16 17.71
C LYS A 119 23.94 1.55 18.12
N SER A 120 22.98 2.12 17.41
CA SER A 120 22.38 3.39 17.81
C SER A 120 21.32 3.19 18.90
N ASP A 121 20.96 4.28 19.54
CA ASP A 121 19.73 4.36 20.32
C ASP A 121 18.50 4.23 19.40
N LEU A 122 17.37 3.83 20.00
CA LEU A 122 16.08 3.76 19.32
C LEU A 122 15.42 5.15 19.35
N THR A 123 15.29 5.77 18.18
CA THR A 123 14.74 7.13 18.05
C THR A 123 13.30 7.06 17.56
N PHE A 124 12.36 7.57 18.37
CA PHE A 124 10.96 7.66 17.96
C PHE A 124 10.69 8.97 17.22
N TYR A 125 9.89 8.90 16.16
CA TYR A 125 9.51 10.07 15.36
C TYR A 125 8.00 10.10 15.11
N GLU A 126 7.48 11.31 14.89
CA GLU A 126 6.06 11.53 14.63
C GLU A 126 5.86 12.19 13.26
N ILE A 127 4.99 11.59 12.46
CA ILE A 127 4.60 12.12 11.16
C ILE A 127 3.23 12.79 11.31
N LYS A 128 3.23 14.10 11.57
CA LYS A 128 1.97 14.87 11.69
C LYS A 128 1.27 15.10 10.35
N SER A 129 1.99 14.93 9.25
CA SER A 129 1.55 15.31 7.90
C SER A 129 0.72 14.25 7.17
N ASN A 130 0.68 12.99 7.65
CA ASN A 130 -0.09 11.95 7.00
C ASN A 130 -0.66 10.93 8.00
N THR A 131 -1.79 10.32 7.61
CA THR A 131 -2.41 9.20 8.32
C THR A 131 -1.90 7.84 7.84
N ASN A 132 -1.19 7.81 6.71
CA ASN A 132 -0.67 6.58 6.10
C ASN A 132 0.63 6.07 6.75
N SER A 133 1.15 6.79 7.75
CA SER A 133 2.34 6.40 8.52
C SER A 133 3.63 6.30 7.70
N LYS A 134 3.66 6.85 6.48
CA LYS A 134 4.87 6.83 5.63
C LYS A 134 5.82 7.95 6.00
N MET A 135 7.10 7.63 6.16
CA MET A 135 8.15 8.62 6.40
C MET A 135 8.14 9.71 5.32
N THR A 136 8.31 10.97 5.74
CA THR A 136 8.44 12.10 4.82
C THR A 136 9.83 12.68 4.89
N GLN A 137 10.31 13.21 3.77
CA GLN A 137 11.66 13.77 3.64
C GLN A 137 11.98 14.86 4.69
N PRO A 138 11.09 15.84 4.97
CA PRO A 138 11.38 16.85 6.00
C PRO A 138 11.45 16.24 7.40
N VAL A 139 10.53 15.34 7.75
CA VAL A 139 10.54 14.64 9.05
C VAL A 139 11.82 13.83 9.22
N TYR A 140 12.29 13.18 8.17
CA TYR A 140 13.53 12.41 8.21
C TYR A 140 14.75 13.30 8.45
N ILE A 141 14.81 14.47 7.80
CA ILE A 141 15.89 15.44 8.04
C ILE A 141 15.82 15.96 9.47
N ASP A 142 14.67 16.50 9.87
CA ASP A 142 14.51 17.27 11.11
C ASP A 142 14.53 16.38 12.37
N GLN A 143 14.00 15.16 12.29
CA GLN A 143 13.86 14.28 13.46
C GLN A 143 14.90 13.16 13.50
N ILE A 144 15.57 12.82 12.38
CA ILE A 144 16.59 11.77 12.35
C ILE A 144 17.97 12.33 11.98
N PHE A 145 18.12 12.97 10.82
CA PHE A 145 19.45 13.35 10.34
C PHE A 145 20.10 14.46 11.17
N GLU A 146 19.40 15.56 11.42
CA GLU A 146 19.92 16.67 12.23
C GLU A 146 20.22 16.24 13.69
N PRO A 147 19.30 15.55 14.42
CA PRO A 147 19.56 15.23 15.82
C PRO A 147 20.38 13.95 16.06
N VAL A 148 20.40 13.00 15.12
CA VAL A 148 21.03 11.68 15.34
C VAL A 148 22.26 11.47 14.47
N VAL A 149 22.14 11.62 13.14
CA VAL A 149 23.23 11.27 12.21
C VAL A 149 24.30 12.36 12.14
N LYS A 150 23.92 13.63 12.14
CA LYS A 150 24.86 14.75 12.07
C LYS A 150 25.84 14.79 13.24
N PRO A 151 25.45 14.54 14.50
CA PRO A 151 26.41 14.37 15.60
C PRO A 151 27.44 13.27 15.37
N TRP A 152 27.11 12.21 14.62
CA TRP A 152 28.08 11.15 14.28
C TRP A 152 29.11 11.65 13.28
N LEU A 153 28.67 12.43 12.29
CA LEU A 153 29.56 13.08 11.31
C LEU A 153 30.46 14.13 11.98
N GLU A 154 29.91 14.96 12.86
CA GLU A 154 30.66 16.00 13.59
C GLU A 154 31.68 15.41 14.56
N ARG A 155 31.39 14.23 15.14
CA ARG A 155 32.35 13.45 15.94
C ARG A 155 33.47 12.87 15.09
N GLY A 156 33.28 12.76 13.77
CA GLY A 156 34.25 12.20 12.83
C GLY A 156 34.19 10.68 12.73
N ASP A 157 33.02 10.08 12.95
CA ASP A 157 32.83 8.64 12.77
C ASP A 157 32.95 8.25 11.29
N ASP A 158 33.65 7.15 11.03
CA ASP A 158 33.81 6.59 9.68
C ASP A 158 32.73 5.51 9.43
N PHE A 159 31.76 5.82 8.57
CA PHE A 159 30.67 4.91 8.22
C PHE A 159 30.06 5.25 6.86
N VAL A 160 29.45 4.23 6.24
CA VAL A 160 28.59 4.38 5.06
C VAL A 160 27.17 4.00 5.47
N LEU A 161 26.23 4.92 5.27
CA LEU A 161 24.83 4.68 5.60
C LEU A 161 24.17 3.81 4.52
N GLU A 162 23.65 2.65 4.91
CA GLU A 162 22.75 1.83 4.08
C GLU A 162 21.30 2.21 4.37
N GLU A 163 20.52 2.47 3.33
CA GLU A 163 19.08 2.73 3.43
C GLU A 163 18.29 1.88 2.43
N ASP A 164 17.02 1.62 2.76
CA ASP A 164 16.10 1.02 1.81
C ASP A 164 15.71 2.02 0.69
N GLY A 165 15.18 1.49 -0.40
CA GLY A 165 14.73 2.27 -1.54
C GLY A 165 13.36 2.95 -1.36
N ASP A 166 12.88 3.27 -0.15
CA ASP A 166 11.62 3.99 0.00
C ASP A 166 11.72 5.43 -0.55
N SER A 167 10.62 5.87 -1.15
CA SER A 167 10.38 7.21 -1.67
C SER A 167 10.65 8.34 -0.65
N GLY A 168 10.52 8.03 0.65
CA GLY A 168 10.87 8.93 1.75
C GLY A 168 12.37 9.24 1.86
N TYR A 169 13.26 8.38 1.34
CA TYR A 169 14.70 8.47 1.59
C TYR A 169 15.53 9.13 0.51
N GLY A 170 15.01 9.36 -0.70
CA GLY A 170 15.84 10.05 -1.69
C GLY A 170 15.80 9.66 -3.16
N LEU A 171 14.93 8.78 -3.64
CA LEU A 171 15.12 8.19 -4.98
C LEU A 171 15.14 9.18 -6.17
N GLY A 172 14.59 10.38 -6.00
CA GLY A 172 14.59 11.44 -7.04
C GLY A 172 15.91 12.21 -7.15
N LYS A 173 16.29 12.61 -8.38
CA LYS A 173 17.55 13.35 -8.68
C LYS A 173 17.66 14.73 -8.00
N SER A 174 16.55 15.35 -7.61
CA SER A 174 16.49 16.70 -7.00
C SER A 174 15.81 16.66 -5.62
N ASN A 175 16.27 15.78 -4.75
CA ASN A 175 15.66 15.55 -3.43
C ASN A 175 16.38 16.34 -2.32
N VAL A 176 15.61 16.94 -1.40
CA VAL A 176 16.13 17.69 -0.23
C VAL A 176 16.99 16.81 0.68
N VAL A 177 16.66 15.52 0.83
CA VAL A 177 17.43 14.55 1.62
C VAL A 177 18.79 14.32 0.97
N ARG A 178 18.81 14.14 -0.36
CA ARG A 178 20.06 13.93 -1.10
C ARG A 178 20.95 15.17 -1.04
N LYS A 179 20.36 16.37 -1.12
CA LYS A 179 21.10 17.63 -0.94
C LYS A 179 21.72 17.70 0.45
N TRP A 180 20.95 17.39 1.50
CA TRP A 180 21.46 17.34 2.87
C TRP A 180 22.64 16.37 3.01
N LYS A 181 22.54 15.16 2.43
CA LYS A 181 23.62 14.16 2.44
C LYS A 181 24.89 14.70 1.75
N GLN A 182 24.74 15.38 0.62
CA GLN A 182 25.86 15.98 -0.11
C GLN A 182 26.51 17.13 0.65
N ASP A 183 25.70 18.05 1.21
CA ASP A 183 26.17 19.21 1.96
C ASP A 183 26.94 18.78 3.22
N ASN A 184 26.53 17.67 3.86
CA ASN A 184 27.20 17.09 5.03
C ASN A 184 28.25 16.01 4.69
N LYS A 185 28.52 15.76 3.40
CA LYS A 185 29.47 14.74 2.92
C LYS A 185 29.21 13.33 3.47
N LEU A 186 27.93 12.98 3.67
CA LEU A 186 27.53 11.66 4.14
C LEU A 186 27.62 10.63 3.01
N GLU A 187 28.52 9.66 3.18
CA GLU A 187 28.57 8.48 2.33
C GLU A 187 27.36 7.59 2.59
N HIS A 188 26.65 7.22 1.51
CA HIS A 188 25.47 6.39 1.60
C HIS A 188 25.29 5.55 0.34
N HIS A 189 24.58 4.44 0.48
CA HIS A 189 24.11 3.63 -0.64
C HIS A 189 22.70 3.12 -0.36
N PHE A 190 21.95 2.87 -1.44
CA PHE A 190 20.64 2.26 -1.35
C PHE A 190 20.74 0.77 -1.62
N ASN A 191 20.05 -0.02 -0.81
CA ASN A 191 19.91 -1.44 -1.05
C ASN A 191 19.00 -1.70 -2.28
N CYS A 192 19.05 -2.91 -2.82
CA CYS A 192 18.18 -3.36 -3.90
C CYS A 192 16.71 -3.27 -3.49
N HIS A 193 15.86 -2.92 -4.46
CA HIS A 193 14.43 -2.80 -4.21
C HIS A 193 13.84 -4.16 -3.80
N SER A 194 13.02 -4.17 -2.75
CA SER A 194 12.37 -5.38 -2.23
C SER A 194 13.35 -6.48 -1.77
N SER A 195 14.53 -6.12 -1.27
CA SER A 195 15.54 -7.05 -0.76
C SER A 195 15.79 -6.90 0.75
N PRO A 196 14.79 -7.17 1.62
CA PRO A 196 14.97 -7.10 3.06
C PRO A 196 15.96 -8.15 3.58
N ASP A 197 16.19 -9.22 2.81
CA ASP A 197 17.18 -10.26 3.10
C ASP A 197 18.62 -9.74 3.08
N PHE A 198 18.86 -8.58 2.47
CA PHE A 198 20.16 -7.91 2.49
C PHE A 198 20.32 -6.85 3.56
N ALA A 199 19.30 -6.59 4.40
CA ALA A 199 19.38 -5.62 5.47
C ALA A 199 19.50 -6.35 6.83
N PRO A 200 20.71 -6.48 7.43
CA PRO A 200 20.90 -7.17 8.71
C PRO A 200 20.02 -6.63 9.84
N ILE A 201 19.61 -5.36 9.75
CA ILE A 201 18.75 -4.71 10.74
C ILE A 201 17.37 -5.34 10.84
N GLU A 202 16.85 -5.95 9.77
CA GLU A 202 15.57 -6.65 9.79
C GLU A 202 15.57 -7.83 10.76
N ASN A 203 16.71 -8.54 10.88
CA ASN A 203 16.86 -9.59 11.87
C ASN A 203 16.96 -9.01 13.29
N CYS A 204 17.59 -7.84 13.45
CA CYS A 204 17.71 -7.14 14.74
C CYS A 204 16.40 -6.52 15.22
N TRP A 205 15.41 -6.34 14.34
CA TRP A 205 14.05 -5.95 14.74
C TRP A 205 13.24 -7.11 15.35
N GLN A 206 13.65 -8.37 15.17
CA GLN A 206 12.89 -9.51 15.71
C GLN A 206 12.85 -9.53 17.25
N PRO A 207 13.99 -9.39 17.98
CA PRO A 207 13.96 -9.33 19.44
C PRO A 207 13.01 -8.27 20.04
N PRO A 208 13.05 -6.97 19.63
CA PRO A 208 12.15 -5.98 20.19
C PRO A 208 10.68 -6.26 19.83
N LYS A 209 10.39 -6.68 18.58
CA LYS A 209 9.02 -7.04 18.17
C LYS A 209 8.47 -8.20 19.00
N GLN A 210 9.27 -9.23 19.24
CA GLN A 210 8.88 -10.36 20.09
C GLN A 210 8.73 -9.96 21.55
N TYR A 211 9.56 -9.03 22.03
CA TYR A 211 9.49 -8.57 23.41
C TYR A 211 8.20 -7.76 23.66
N VAL A 212 7.90 -6.77 22.81
CA VAL A 212 6.66 -5.98 22.88
C VAL A 212 5.42 -6.87 22.84
N LYS A 213 5.42 -7.92 22.01
CA LYS A 213 4.31 -8.90 21.92
C LYS A 213 4.07 -9.71 23.19
N LYS A 214 5.06 -9.85 24.07
CA LYS A 214 4.91 -10.62 25.33
C LYS A 214 4.08 -9.88 26.38
N PHE A 215 3.96 -8.56 26.28
CA PHE A 215 3.30 -7.74 27.28
C PHE A 215 2.07 -7.07 26.69
N PRO A 216 0.92 -7.10 27.39
CA PRO A 216 -0.22 -6.30 26.99
C PRO A 216 0.12 -4.81 27.12
N HIS A 217 -0.15 -4.05 26.07
CA HIS A 217 0.07 -2.60 26.01
C HIS A 217 -1.09 -1.95 25.26
N TRP A 218 -1.60 -0.85 25.78
CA TRP A 218 -2.82 -0.19 25.28
C TRP A 218 -2.64 1.30 25.00
N ASP A 219 -1.49 1.85 25.36
CA ASP A 219 -1.12 3.24 25.13
C ASP A 219 0.29 3.34 24.53
N GLU A 220 0.56 4.52 23.99
CA GLU A 220 1.78 4.83 23.29
C GLU A 220 3.03 4.80 24.18
N ASN A 221 2.93 5.27 25.43
CA ASN A 221 4.08 5.35 26.33
C ASN A 221 4.56 3.95 26.70
N ASN A 222 3.64 3.09 27.11
CA ASN A 222 3.94 1.68 27.39
C ASN A 222 4.53 0.97 26.16
N THR A 223 4.01 1.27 24.97
CA THR A 223 4.54 0.70 23.72
C THR A 223 5.99 1.14 23.46
N ARG A 224 6.30 2.43 23.68
CA ARG A 224 7.65 2.98 23.52
C ARG A 224 8.63 2.39 24.54
N GLU A 225 8.23 2.30 25.81
CA GLU A 225 9.05 1.72 26.88
C GLU A 225 9.38 0.25 26.60
N LEU A 226 8.39 -0.56 26.23
CA LEU A 226 8.60 -1.96 25.85
C LEU A 226 9.50 -2.08 24.61
N ALA A 227 9.37 -1.18 23.64
CA ALA A 227 10.23 -1.17 22.46
C ALA A 227 11.69 -0.84 22.82
N LEU A 228 11.92 0.12 23.72
CA LEU A 228 13.24 0.45 24.26
C LEU A 228 13.85 -0.73 25.01
N GLU A 229 13.12 -1.34 25.94
CA GLU A 229 13.58 -2.53 26.67
C GLU A 229 13.88 -3.71 25.73
N GLY A 230 13.06 -3.87 24.69
CA GLY A 230 13.27 -4.86 23.65
C GLY A 230 14.53 -4.58 22.83
N TRP A 231 14.80 -3.31 22.52
CA TRP A 231 15.99 -2.88 21.80
C TRP A 231 17.25 -3.07 22.62
N GLU A 232 17.23 -2.80 23.92
CA GLU A 232 18.36 -3.05 24.83
C GLU A 232 18.82 -4.51 24.84
N LYS A 233 17.89 -5.46 24.61
CA LYS A 233 18.22 -6.89 24.51
C LYS A 233 18.96 -7.26 23.23
N VAL A 234 18.96 -6.40 22.22
CA VAL A 234 19.78 -6.56 21.01
C VAL A 234 21.23 -6.28 21.38
N THR A 235 22.00 -7.34 21.56
CA THR A 235 23.42 -7.26 21.92
C THR A 235 24.30 -6.95 20.73
N GLN A 236 25.44 -6.29 20.96
CA GLN A 236 26.43 -6.04 19.90
C GLN A 236 26.96 -7.35 19.28
N LYS A 237 27.03 -8.43 20.06
CA LYS A 237 27.40 -9.76 19.56
C LYS A 237 26.44 -10.23 18.48
N LEU A 238 25.13 -10.17 18.74
CA LEU A 238 24.10 -10.53 17.75
C LEU A 238 24.21 -9.66 16.49
N ILE A 239 24.42 -8.35 16.64
CA ILE A 239 24.58 -7.43 15.51
C ILE A 239 25.77 -7.84 14.64
N ASN A 240 26.94 -8.07 15.26
CA ASN A 240 28.15 -8.45 14.52
C ASN A 240 27.95 -9.79 13.78
N GLU A 241 27.37 -10.80 14.44
CA GLU A 241 27.03 -12.08 13.82
C GLU A 241 26.12 -11.89 12.59
N ARG A 242 25.16 -10.96 12.61
CA ARG A 242 24.31 -10.68 11.45
C ARG A 242 25.05 -9.93 10.35
N VAL A 243 25.85 -8.92 10.68
CA VAL A 243 26.64 -8.18 9.69
C VAL A 243 27.66 -9.11 8.99
N GLU A 244 28.28 -10.02 9.73
CA GLU A 244 29.23 -11.01 9.20
C GLU A 244 28.59 -12.00 8.21
N THR A 245 27.25 -12.14 8.20
CA THR A 245 26.56 -12.99 7.21
C THR A 245 26.40 -12.34 5.84
N MET A 246 26.66 -11.04 5.69
CA MET A 246 26.47 -10.30 4.42
C MET A 246 27.20 -10.91 3.22
N PRO A 247 28.49 -11.31 3.32
CA PRO A 247 29.16 -11.99 2.21
C PRO A 247 28.49 -13.30 1.80
N GLN A 248 27.89 -14.03 2.74
CA GLN A 248 27.18 -15.28 2.44
C GLN A 248 25.80 -15.01 1.82
N ARG A 249 25.04 -14.04 2.34
CA ARG A 249 23.76 -13.59 1.75
C ARG A 249 23.91 -13.24 0.27
N LEU A 250 24.96 -12.49 -0.06
CA LEU A 250 25.26 -12.11 -1.45
C LEU A 250 25.60 -13.34 -2.31
N LYS A 251 26.39 -14.28 -1.78
CA LYS A 251 26.70 -15.54 -2.49
C LYS A 251 25.45 -16.39 -2.72
N ASP A 252 24.58 -16.49 -1.73
CA ASP A 252 23.34 -17.27 -1.83
C ASP A 252 22.41 -16.63 -2.86
N CYS A 253 22.27 -15.31 -2.88
CA CYS A 253 21.48 -14.61 -3.89
C CYS A 253 22.04 -14.81 -5.30
N ILE A 254 23.37 -14.74 -5.47
CA ILE A 254 24.02 -15.08 -6.76
C ILE A 254 23.72 -16.54 -7.15
N GLY A 255 23.82 -17.46 -6.18
CA GLY A 255 23.54 -18.88 -6.39
C GLY A 255 22.07 -19.17 -6.72
N MET A 256 21.15 -18.32 -6.26
CA MET A 256 19.72 -18.39 -6.58
C MET A 256 19.31 -17.43 -7.71
N GLU A 257 20.26 -16.96 -8.52
CA GLU A 257 20.03 -16.13 -9.70
C GLU A 257 19.20 -14.85 -9.41
N GLY A 258 19.41 -14.24 -8.24
CA GLY A 258 18.70 -13.02 -7.83
C GLY A 258 17.37 -13.25 -7.13
N GLN A 259 17.00 -14.50 -6.82
CA GLN A 259 15.81 -14.80 -6.01
C GLN A 259 16.04 -14.49 -4.52
N MET A 260 14.93 -14.22 -3.81
CA MET A 260 14.93 -13.91 -2.39
C MET A 260 15.47 -15.08 -1.56
N THR A 261 16.44 -14.79 -0.70
CA THR A 261 17.11 -15.77 0.18
C THR A 261 16.37 -15.96 1.51
N GLY A 262 16.66 -17.05 2.24
CA GLY A 262 15.99 -17.40 3.50
C GLY A 262 16.55 -16.75 4.77
N TRP A 263 17.21 -15.60 4.64
CA TRP A 263 17.93 -14.91 5.72
C TRP A 263 17.06 -14.00 6.60
#